data_AF-B6WBQ5-F1
#
_entry.id   AF-B6WBQ5-F1
#
_cell.length_a   1.000
_cell.length_b   1.000
_cell.length_c   1.000
_cell.angle_alpha   90.00
_cell.angle_beta   90.00
_cell.angle_gamma   90.00
#
_symmetry.space_group_name_H-M   'P 1'
#
loop_
_entity.id
_entity.type
_entity.pdbx_description
1 polymer ?
#
loop_
_entity_poly.entity_id
_entity_poly.type
_entity_poly.pdbx_seq_one_letter_code
_entity_poly.pdbx_strand_id
1 'polypeptide(L)'
;MKKRRFFTFAVISILLILTFLNFTSPKNANKIDLPSLEDKKIEDLSKDQYLEDFDFAYNILETYYPYFDINKKVNNIDWLEKKDSYRKYIGNSKNDVDFSLRMNKILYELNNDHTQLIDQNQAVYMYINYYKMPENDWRHDISHIYEKENVRRRYRLDNKKINNYLEYNQYEIMSKINQKDILVGKSKEGFSNIENLNEENISTKEINKDLAYIKINSMLNYDYSKKDHKKIKSYLKKIKIKRL
;
A
#
# COMPACT_ATOMS: atom_id res chain seq x y z
N MET A 1 46.28 31.91 9.37
CA MET A 1 45.91 30.53 8.99
C MET A 1 44.65 29.97 9.71
N LYS A 2 44.45 30.20 11.02
CA LYS A 2 43.28 29.65 11.76
C LYS A 2 41.90 30.13 11.24
N LYS A 3 41.74 31.40 10.87
CA LYS A 3 40.46 31.95 10.35
C LYS A 3 40.02 31.34 9.01
N ARG A 4 40.96 31.06 8.10
CA ARG A 4 40.69 30.38 6.81
C ARG A 4 40.20 28.94 7.02
N ARG A 5 40.82 28.20 7.94
CA ARG A 5 40.40 26.82 8.28
C ARG A 5 39.01 26.78 8.92
N PHE A 6 38.68 27.76 9.77
CA PHE A 6 37.35 27.87 10.37
C PHE A 6 36.26 28.19 9.33
N PHE A 7 36.54 29.09 8.40
CA PHE A 7 35.62 29.40 7.29
C PHE A 7 35.36 28.18 6.41
N THR A 8 36.42 27.45 6.00
CA THR A 8 36.27 26.22 5.23
C THR A 8 35.45 25.17 5.98
N PHE A 9 35.68 25.00 7.28
CA PHE A 9 34.89 24.07 8.12
C PHE A 9 33.42 24.47 8.17
N ALA A 10 33.12 25.76 8.41
CA ALA A 10 31.74 26.25 8.44
C ALA A 10 31.00 26.03 7.11
N VAL A 11 31.66 26.27 5.97
CA VAL A 11 31.08 26.00 4.65
C VAL A 11 30.78 24.51 4.47
N ILE A 12 31.72 23.62 4.83
CA ILE A 12 31.51 22.17 4.77
C ILE A 12 30.34 21.75 5.68
N SER A 13 30.26 22.27 6.91
CA SER A 13 29.15 21.96 7.83
C SER A 13 27.80 22.41 7.27
N ILE A 14 27.72 23.61 6.67
CA ILE A 14 26.49 24.09 6.03
C ILE A 14 26.10 23.18 4.86
N LEU A 15 27.05 22.80 4.01
CA LEU A 15 26.79 21.88 2.90
C LEU A 15 26.27 20.53 3.42
N LEU A 16 26.87 19.98 4.48
CA LEU A 16 26.42 18.73 5.10
C LEU A 16 25.00 18.84 5.69
N ILE A 17 24.67 19.98 6.31
CA ILE A 17 23.32 20.25 6.81
C ILE A 17 22.33 20.32 5.64
N LEU A 18 22.67 21.03 4.57
CA LEU A 18 21.80 21.14 3.39
C LEU A 18 21.61 19.77 2.71
N THR A 19 22.66 18.95 2.59
CA THR A 19 22.52 17.60 2.06
C THR A 19 21.66 16.72 2.96
N PHE A 20 21.83 16.81 4.28
CA PHE A 20 21.03 16.04 5.23
C PHE A 20 19.56 16.46 5.21
N LEU A 21 19.29 17.77 5.12
CA LEU A 21 17.93 18.30 4.96
C LEU A 21 17.30 17.82 3.66
N ASN A 22 18.03 17.84 2.55
CA ASN A 22 17.51 17.31 1.29
C ASN A 22 17.23 15.78 1.37
N PHE A 23 18.11 15.02 2.00
CA PHE A 23 17.97 13.56 2.18
C PHE A 23 16.72 13.19 3.01
N THR A 24 16.40 14.00 4.02
CA THR A 24 15.27 13.75 4.95
C THR A 24 13.98 14.47 4.56
N SER A 25 14.01 15.37 3.57
CA SER A 25 12.82 16.11 3.13
C SER A 25 12.01 15.33 2.09
N PRO A 26 10.67 15.43 2.11
CA PRO A 26 9.81 14.92 1.05
C PRO A 26 10.21 15.47 -0.33
N LYS A 27 10.09 14.64 -1.36
CA LYS A 27 10.39 15.04 -2.74
C LYS A 27 9.18 15.63 -3.45
N ASN A 28 9.47 16.47 -4.44
CA ASN A 28 8.45 17.07 -5.28
C ASN A 28 8.21 16.20 -6.52
N ALA A 29 7.06 15.54 -6.59
CA ALA A 29 6.69 14.70 -7.74
C ALA A 29 6.57 15.48 -9.06
N ASN A 30 6.39 16.81 -9.04
CA ASN A 30 6.40 17.62 -10.26
C ASN A 30 7.79 17.70 -10.91
N LYS A 31 8.85 17.22 -10.22
CA LYS A 31 10.20 17.10 -10.77
C LYS A 31 10.46 15.76 -11.46
N ILE A 32 9.50 14.83 -11.43
CA ILE A 32 9.64 13.57 -12.14
C ILE A 32 9.68 13.88 -13.64
N ASP A 33 10.77 13.51 -14.28
CA ASP A 33 10.95 13.58 -15.72
C ASP A 33 11.58 12.28 -16.20
N LEU A 34 10.75 11.44 -16.80
CA LEU A 34 11.17 10.13 -17.29
C LEU A 34 11.60 10.21 -18.76
N PRO A 35 12.66 9.50 -19.17
CA PRO A 35 13.06 9.40 -20.57
C PRO A 35 11.89 8.97 -21.46
N SER A 36 11.78 9.48 -22.69
CA SER A 36 10.72 9.05 -23.61
C SER A 36 10.78 7.54 -23.86
N LEU A 37 9.64 6.86 -23.82
CA LEU A 37 9.55 5.47 -24.29
C LEU A 37 9.43 5.50 -25.81
N GLU A 38 10.42 4.95 -26.51
CA GLU A 38 10.27 4.67 -27.94
C GLU A 38 9.07 3.74 -28.17
N ASP A 39 8.34 3.94 -29.27
CA ASP A 39 7.26 3.06 -29.71
C ASP A 39 7.82 1.71 -30.15
N LYS A 40 8.14 0.87 -29.17
CA LYS A 40 8.55 -0.52 -29.35
C LYS A 40 7.39 -1.42 -29.00
N LYS A 41 7.13 -2.40 -29.88
CA LYS A 41 6.25 -3.51 -29.56
C LYS A 41 6.87 -4.29 -28.39
N ILE A 42 6.11 -4.43 -27.30
CA ILE A 42 6.46 -5.31 -26.20
C ILE A 42 6.01 -6.70 -26.61
N GLU A 43 6.92 -7.67 -26.57
CA GLU A 43 6.56 -9.07 -26.77
C GLU A 43 5.90 -9.59 -25.51
N ASP A 44 4.81 -10.32 -25.68
CA ASP A 44 4.18 -11.06 -24.59
C ASP A 44 5.16 -12.10 -24.04
N LEU A 45 5.07 -12.39 -22.74
CA LEU A 45 5.87 -13.45 -22.15
C LEU A 45 5.50 -14.82 -22.73
N SER A 46 6.45 -15.75 -22.65
CA SER A 46 6.20 -17.14 -23.01
C SER A 46 5.28 -17.82 -21.98
N LYS A 47 4.67 -18.95 -22.39
CA LYS A 47 3.88 -19.77 -21.46
C LYS A 47 4.69 -20.27 -20.27
N ASP A 48 5.96 -20.61 -20.48
CA ASP A 48 6.83 -21.08 -19.41
C ASP A 48 7.11 -19.95 -18.40
N GLN A 49 7.29 -18.72 -18.88
CA GLN A 49 7.44 -17.54 -18.03
C GLN A 49 6.18 -17.22 -17.22
N TYR A 50 4.97 -17.39 -17.80
CA TYR A 50 3.73 -17.25 -17.03
C TYR A 50 3.62 -18.28 -15.91
N LEU A 51 4.01 -19.53 -16.18
CA LEU A 51 4.01 -20.58 -15.16
C LEU A 51 5.05 -20.32 -14.08
N GLU A 52 6.24 -19.83 -14.45
CA GLU A 52 7.28 -19.41 -13.51
C GLU A 52 6.79 -18.26 -12.61
N ASP A 53 6.21 -17.20 -13.18
CA ASP A 53 5.65 -16.06 -12.44
C ASP A 53 4.53 -16.52 -11.48
N PHE A 54 3.67 -17.44 -11.93
CA PHE A 54 2.63 -18.04 -11.07
C PHE A 54 3.23 -18.87 -9.94
N ASP A 55 4.16 -19.76 -10.24
CA ASP A 55 4.79 -20.65 -9.24
C ASP A 55 5.54 -19.81 -8.19
N PHE A 56 6.23 -18.74 -8.62
CA PHE A 56 6.86 -17.78 -7.72
C PHE A 56 5.83 -17.11 -6.78
N ALA A 57 4.78 -16.51 -7.34
CA ALA A 57 3.76 -15.82 -6.56
C ALA A 57 3.01 -16.77 -5.61
N TYR A 58 2.68 -17.98 -6.06
CA TYR A 58 2.08 -19.02 -5.23
C TYR A 58 2.97 -19.34 -4.03
N ASN A 59 4.27 -19.60 -4.26
CA ASN A 59 5.19 -19.97 -3.19
C ASN A 59 5.40 -18.83 -2.18
N ILE A 60 5.41 -17.57 -2.63
CA ILE A 60 5.44 -16.39 -1.74
C ILE A 60 4.18 -16.35 -0.86
N LEU A 61 3.00 -16.55 -1.44
CA LEU A 61 1.76 -16.58 -0.68
C LEU A 61 1.73 -17.75 0.29
N GLU A 62 2.05 -18.96 -0.16
CA GLU A 62 2.14 -20.16 0.68
C GLU A 62 3.06 -19.95 1.90
N THR A 63 4.17 -19.23 1.72
CA THR A 63 5.14 -18.98 2.78
C THR A 63 4.69 -17.87 3.76
N TYR A 64 4.09 -16.79 3.24
CA TYR A 64 3.95 -15.53 4.00
C TYR A 64 2.51 -15.05 4.19
N TYR A 65 1.53 -15.57 3.45
CA TYR A 65 0.15 -15.11 3.53
C TYR A 65 -0.57 -15.76 4.73
N PRO A 66 -1.04 -14.99 5.73
CA PRO A 66 -1.46 -15.54 7.02
C PRO A 66 -2.92 -16.01 7.08
N TYR A 67 -3.70 -15.84 6.01
CA TYR A 67 -5.17 -15.95 6.08
C TYR A 67 -5.78 -17.12 5.30
N PHE A 68 -5.00 -18.13 4.91
CA PHE A 68 -5.54 -19.30 4.22
C PHE A 68 -6.61 -20.05 5.04
N ASP A 69 -6.33 -20.33 6.32
CA ASP A 69 -7.27 -21.04 7.19
C ASP A 69 -8.56 -20.25 7.43
N ILE A 70 -8.45 -18.91 7.51
CA ILE A 70 -9.61 -18.02 7.64
C ILE A 70 -10.45 -18.10 6.37
N ASN A 71 -9.83 -18.03 5.20
CA ASN A 71 -10.52 -18.13 3.91
C ASN A 71 -11.23 -19.49 3.77
N LYS A 72 -10.58 -20.58 4.18
CA LYS A 72 -11.20 -21.92 4.20
C LYS A 72 -12.40 -21.98 5.13
N LYS A 73 -12.30 -21.43 6.34
CA LYS A 73 -13.38 -21.45 7.34
C LYS A 73 -14.58 -20.58 6.98
N VAL A 74 -14.33 -19.38 6.45
CA VAL A 74 -15.37 -18.37 6.21
C VAL A 74 -15.98 -18.52 4.82
N ASN A 75 -15.17 -18.79 3.80
CA ASN A 75 -15.59 -18.81 2.41
C ASN A 75 -15.63 -20.22 1.81
N ASN A 76 -15.28 -21.25 2.59
CA ASN A 76 -15.22 -22.65 2.14
C ASN A 76 -14.31 -22.86 0.93
N ILE A 77 -13.21 -22.10 0.87
CA ILE A 77 -12.20 -22.18 -0.19
C ILE A 77 -10.87 -22.62 0.42
N ASP A 78 -10.48 -23.85 0.15
CA ASP A 78 -9.11 -24.29 0.33
C ASP A 78 -8.28 -23.87 -0.88
N TRP A 79 -7.61 -22.72 -0.75
CA TRP A 79 -6.84 -22.13 -1.85
C TRP A 79 -5.57 -22.93 -2.15
N LEU A 80 -4.95 -23.52 -1.12
CA LEU A 80 -3.68 -24.25 -1.28
C LEU A 80 -3.90 -25.55 -2.08
N GLU A 81 -4.98 -26.27 -1.82
CA GLU A 81 -5.31 -27.50 -2.57
C GLU A 81 -5.58 -27.26 -4.07
N LYS A 82 -5.84 -26.03 -4.49
CA LYS A 82 -6.13 -25.68 -5.88
C LYS A 82 -4.89 -25.41 -6.74
N LYS A 83 -3.67 -25.57 -6.21
CA LYS A 83 -2.39 -25.26 -6.91
C LYS A 83 -2.36 -25.78 -8.35
N ASP A 84 -2.59 -27.07 -8.55
CA ASP A 84 -2.51 -27.70 -9.88
C ASP A 84 -3.58 -27.17 -10.85
N SER A 85 -4.79 -26.92 -10.34
CA SER A 85 -5.88 -26.33 -11.10
C SER A 85 -5.56 -24.91 -11.55
N TYR A 86 -5.04 -24.08 -10.63
CA TYR A 86 -4.60 -22.72 -10.92
C TYR A 86 -3.43 -22.70 -11.91
N ARG A 87 -2.45 -23.58 -11.72
CA ARG A 87 -1.30 -23.71 -12.63
C ARG A 87 -1.75 -24.06 -14.05
N LYS A 88 -2.66 -25.04 -14.19
CA LYS A 88 -3.28 -25.39 -15.48
C LYS A 88 -4.08 -24.22 -16.06
N TYR A 89 -4.78 -23.47 -15.21
CA TYR A 89 -5.53 -22.29 -15.63
C TYR A 89 -4.62 -21.17 -16.17
N ILE A 90 -3.46 -20.94 -15.54
CA ILE A 90 -2.42 -20.01 -16.01
C ILE A 90 -1.76 -20.49 -17.30
N GLY A 91 -1.49 -21.79 -17.46
CA GLY A 91 -0.90 -22.34 -18.69
C GLY A 91 -1.74 -22.14 -19.96
N ASN A 92 -3.02 -21.77 -19.80
CA ASN A 92 -3.93 -21.41 -20.90
C ASN A 92 -3.94 -19.91 -21.23
N SER A 93 -3.03 -19.12 -20.65
CA SER A 93 -2.90 -17.69 -20.94
C SER A 93 -2.50 -17.45 -22.39
N LYS A 94 -3.15 -16.47 -23.04
CA LYS A 94 -2.93 -16.14 -24.45
C LYS A 94 -1.90 -15.03 -24.69
N ASN A 95 -1.79 -14.11 -23.74
CA ASN A 95 -0.95 -12.91 -23.77
C ASN A 95 -0.88 -12.31 -22.35
N ASP A 96 -0.11 -11.24 -22.17
CA ASP A 96 0.15 -10.67 -20.83
C ASP A 96 -1.13 -10.16 -20.15
N VAL A 97 -2.09 -9.68 -20.94
CA VAL A 97 -3.37 -9.19 -20.45
C VAL A 97 -4.23 -10.35 -19.92
N ASP A 98 -4.35 -11.43 -20.69
CA ASP A 98 -5.08 -12.63 -20.26
C ASP A 98 -4.41 -13.27 -19.03
N PHE A 99 -3.08 -13.33 -19.00
CA PHE A 99 -2.32 -13.78 -17.82
C PHE A 99 -2.67 -12.94 -16.58
N SER A 100 -2.60 -11.60 -16.68
CA SER A 100 -2.89 -10.71 -15.55
C SER A 100 -4.32 -10.86 -15.04
N LEU A 101 -5.30 -11.04 -15.93
CA LEU A 101 -6.71 -11.25 -15.56
C LEU A 101 -6.90 -12.59 -14.85
N ARG A 102 -6.28 -13.66 -15.36
CA ARG A 102 -6.35 -15.00 -14.76
C ARG A 102 -5.69 -15.03 -13.39
N MET A 103 -4.52 -14.41 -13.25
CA MET A 103 -3.82 -14.32 -11.99
C MET A 103 -4.63 -13.55 -10.95
N ASN A 104 -5.19 -12.39 -11.31
CA ASN A 104 -6.08 -11.65 -10.41
C ASN A 104 -7.30 -12.48 -10.01
N LYS A 105 -7.91 -13.24 -10.94
CA LYS A 105 -9.02 -14.14 -10.61
C LYS A 105 -8.63 -15.18 -9.54
N ILE A 106 -7.44 -15.76 -9.64
CA ILE A 106 -6.91 -16.69 -8.63
C ILE A 106 -6.71 -15.98 -7.28
N LEU A 107 -6.14 -14.78 -7.29
CA LEU A 107 -5.91 -14.01 -6.06
C LEU A 107 -7.22 -13.55 -5.39
N TYR A 108 -8.26 -13.23 -6.18
CA TYR A 108 -9.59 -12.89 -5.66
C TYR A 108 -10.24 -14.03 -4.86
N GLU A 109 -9.90 -15.29 -5.11
CA GLU A 109 -10.39 -16.41 -4.30
C GLU A 109 -9.86 -16.40 -2.86
N LEU A 110 -8.85 -15.57 -2.55
CA LEU A 110 -8.38 -15.32 -1.17
C LEU A 110 -9.30 -14.37 -0.39
N ASN A 111 -10.31 -13.78 -1.04
CA ASN A 111 -11.27 -12.84 -0.45
C ASN A 111 -10.60 -11.73 0.36
N ASN A 112 -9.54 -11.14 -0.21
CA ASN A 112 -8.76 -10.08 0.39
C ASN A 112 -8.44 -9.01 -0.66
N ASP A 113 -9.06 -7.84 -0.52
CA ASP A 113 -8.90 -6.72 -1.45
C ASP A 113 -7.47 -6.15 -1.51
N HIS A 114 -6.60 -6.55 -0.57
CA HIS A 114 -5.19 -6.19 -0.55
C HIS A 114 -4.28 -7.26 -1.19
N THR A 115 -4.84 -8.34 -1.73
CA THR A 115 -4.07 -9.38 -2.44
C THR A 115 -4.46 -9.38 -3.92
N GLN A 116 -3.72 -8.60 -4.72
CA GLN A 116 -3.94 -8.46 -6.16
C GLN A 116 -2.63 -8.12 -6.88
N LEU A 117 -2.60 -8.31 -8.20
CA LEU A 117 -1.55 -7.72 -9.03
C LEU A 117 -1.76 -6.21 -9.15
N ILE A 118 -0.65 -5.47 -9.12
CA ILE A 118 -0.65 -4.03 -9.35
C ILE A 118 -1.07 -3.78 -10.80
N ASP A 119 -2.16 -3.04 -10.99
CA ASP A 119 -2.60 -2.58 -12.30
C ASP A 119 -1.91 -1.28 -12.74
N GLN A 120 -2.23 -0.81 -13.94
CA GLN A 120 -1.67 0.41 -14.53
C GLN A 120 -1.95 1.68 -13.71
N ASN A 121 -3.13 1.81 -13.11
CA ASN A 121 -3.52 2.99 -12.31
C ASN A 121 -2.88 2.92 -10.92
N GLN A 122 -2.84 1.73 -10.33
CA GLN A 122 -2.14 1.49 -9.07
C GLN A 122 -0.64 1.75 -9.21
N ALA A 123 -0.02 1.38 -10.34
CA ALA A 123 1.40 1.62 -10.56
C ALA A 123 1.75 3.12 -10.55
N VAL A 124 0.98 3.98 -11.22
CA VAL A 124 1.23 5.43 -11.20
C VAL A 124 0.95 6.02 -9.81
N TYR A 125 -0.10 5.55 -9.13
CA TYR A 125 -0.39 5.93 -7.74
C TYR A 125 0.79 5.59 -6.82
N MET A 126 1.27 4.34 -6.85
CA MET A 126 2.34 3.86 -5.99
C MET A 126 3.64 4.59 -6.31
N TYR A 127 4.01 4.72 -7.58
CA TYR A 127 5.22 5.42 -7.99
C TYR A 127 5.24 6.86 -7.44
N ILE A 128 4.19 7.63 -7.67
CA ILE A 128 4.15 9.05 -7.27
C ILE A 128 4.12 9.20 -5.74
N ASN A 129 3.36 8.37 -5.03
CA ASN A 129 3.30 8.45 -3.58
C ASN A 129 4.60 8.02 -2.92
N TYR A 130 5.29 7.03 -3.49
CA TYR A 130 6.55 6.53 -2.98
C TYR A 130 7.71 7.47 -3.32
N TYR A 131 7.73 8.03 -4.53
CA TYR A 131 8.73 9.02 -4.95
C TYR A 131 8.72 10.25 -4.04
N LYS A 132 7.54 10.72 -3.60
CA LYS A 132 7.42 11.87 -2.68
C LYS A 132 8.03 11.62 -1.30
N MET A 133 8.27 10.37 -0.92
CA MET A 133 8.91 10.08 0.36
C MET A 133 10.35 10.59 0.37
N PRO A 134 10.90 10.92 1.55
CA PRO A 134 12.32 11.25 1.70
C PRO A 134 13.25 10.18 1.12
N GLU A 135 14.46 10.56 0.69
CA GLU A 135 15.46 9.62 0.14
C GLU A 135 15.89 8.56 1.16
N ASN A 136 15.74 8.83 2.46
CA ASN A 136 16.04 7.86 3.52
C ASN A 136 14.90 6.89 3.83
N ASP A 137 13.79 6.97 3.09
CA ASP A 137 12.64 6.09 3.22
C ASP A 137 12.70 4.98 2.17
N TRP A 138 12.56 3.72 2.61
CA TRP A 138 12.58 2.55 1.72
C TRP A 138 11.57 2.64 0.57
N ARG A 139 10.47 3.38 0.74
CA ARG A 139 9.50 3.60 -0.34
C ARG A 139 10.11 4.40 -1.47
N HIS A 140 10.92 5.41 -1.18
CA HIS A 140 11.63 6.18 -2.20
C HIS A 140 12.52 5.27 -3.02
N ASP A 141 13.29 4.40 -2.38
CA ASP A 141 14.13 3.40 -3.06
C ASP A 141 13.32 2.48 -3.98
N ILE A 142 12.17 1.99 -3.50
CA ILE A 142 11.26 1.16 -4.32
C ILE A 142 10.66 1.94 -5.48
N SER A 143 10.45 3.25 -5.35
CA SER A 143 9.88 4.07 -6.41
C SER A 143 10.72 4.01 -7.70
N HIS A 144 12.04 3.89 -7.58
CA HIS A 144 12.95 3.76 -8.73
C HIS A 144 12.77 2.46 -9.52
N ILE A 145 12.10 1.43 -8.97
CA ILE A 145 11.72 0.24 -9.74
C ILE A 145 10.79 0.64 -10.89
N TYR A 146 9.90 1.61 -10.66
CA TYR A 146 8.97 2.12 -11.67
C TYR A 146 9.66 2.97 -12.75
N GLU A 147 10.91 3.39 -12.56
CA GLU A 147 11.66 4.15 -13.56
C GLU A 147 12.33 3.24 -14.60
N LYS A 148 12.48 1.94 -14.29
CA LYS A 148 13.06 0.94 -15.20
C LYS A 148 12.20 0.80 -16.47
N GLU A 149 12.85 0.80 -17.62
CA GLU A 149 12.17 0.82 -18.93
C GLU A 149 11.14 -0.31 -19.08
N ASN A 150 11.50 -1.55 -18.72
CA ASN A 150 10.60 -2.71 -18.81
C ASN A 150 9.36 -2.57 -17.92
N VAL A 151 9.52 -2.01 -16.71
CA VAL A 151 8.42 -1.76 -15.77
C VAL A 151 7.51 -0.65 -16.30
N ARG A 152 8.10 0.43 -16.80
CA ARG A 152 7.37 1.53 -17.42
C ARG A 152 6.55 1.07 -18.63
N ARG A 153 7.14 0.22 -19.46
CA ARG A 153 6.48 -0.41 -20.61
C ARG A 153 5.28 -1.27 -20.17
N ARG A 154 5.45 -2.14 -19.18
CA ARG A 154 4.36 -2.96 -18.61
C ARG A 154 3.18 -2.11 -18.14
N TYR A 155 3.48 -1.00 -17.44
CA TYR A 155 2.45 -0.14 -16.84
C TYR A 155 2.01 1.04 -17.70
N ARG A 156 2.55 1.18 -18.92
CA ARG A 156 2.37 2.37 -19.77
C ARG A 156 2.63 3.66 -19.00
N LEU A 157 3.74 3.69 -18.27
CA LEU A 157 4.12 4.78 -17.38
C LEU A 157 5.05 5.76 -18.10
N ASP A 158 4.45 6.85 -18.59
CA ASP A 158 5.12 7.97 -19.25
C ASP A 158 4.83 9.30 -18.51
N ASN A 159 5.52 10.36 -18.94
CA ASN A 159 5.32 11.70 -18.37
C ASN A 159 3.87 12.19 -18.56
N LYS A 160 3.18 11.80 -19.64
CA LYS A 160 1.78 12.16 -19.87
C LYS A 160 0.88 11.59 -18.77
N LYS A 161 1.01 10.29 -18.47
CA LYS A 161 0.25 9.62 -17.42
C LYS A 161 0.54 10.19 -16.03
N ILE A 162 1.80 10.52 -15.75
CA ILE A 162 2.22 11.15 -14.49
C ILE A 162 1.59 12.54 -14.36
N ASN A 163 1.69 13.38 -15.38
CA ASN A 163 1.13 14.72 -15.37
C ASN A 163 -0.40 14.69 -15.21
N ASN A 164 -1.10 13.83 -15.96
CA ASN A 164 -2.53 13.64 -15.82
C ASN A 164 -2.92 13.25 -14.38
N TYR A 165 -2.16 12.33 -13.76
CA TYR A 165 -2.42 11.93 -12.37
C TYR A 165 -2.15 13.07 -11.38
N LEU A 166 -1.07 13.83 -11.55
CA LEU A 166 -0.74 14.97 -10.68
C LEU A 166 -1.78 16.08 -10.79
N GLU A 167 -2.24 16.40 -12.00
CA GLU A 167 -3.32 17.37 -12.24
C GLU A 167 -4.61 16.92 -11.56
N TYR A 168 -5.07 15.69 -11.81
CA TYR A 168 -6.30 15.16 -11.19
C TYR A 168 -6.28 15.23 -9.66
N ASN A 169 -5.17 14.83 -9.02
CA ASN A 169 -5.07 14.86 -7.56
C ASN A 169 -5.00 16.29 -7.00
N GLN A 170 -4.41 17.25 -7.72
CA GLN A 170 -4.46 18.65 -7.32
C GLN A 170 -5.90 19.17 -7.29
N TYR A 171 -6.71 18.83 -8.29
CA TYR A 171 -8.14 19.16 -8.30
C TYR A 171 -8.90 18.52 -7.14
N GLU A 172 -8.64 17.25 -6.81
CA GLU A 172 -9.29 16.55 -5.68
C GLU A 172 -8.89 17.15 -4.32
N ILE A 173 -7.63 17.56 -4.15
CA ILE A 173 -7.17 18.24 -2.94
C ILE A 173 -7.84 19.61 -2.82
N MET A 174 -7.92 20.37 -3.90
CA MET A 174 -8.50 21.72 -3.91
C MET A 174 -10.03 21.70 -3.70
N SER A 175 -10.73 20.68 -4.21
CA SER A 175 -12.15 20.47 -3.92
C SER A 175 -12.41 20.08 -2.46
N LYS A 176 -11.54 19.26 -1.85
CA LYS A 176 -11.61 18.93 -0.41
C LYS A 176 -11.31 20.13 0.50
N ILE A 177 -10.46 21.07 0.07
CA ILE A 177 -10.19 22.34 0.79
C ILE A 177 -11.40 23.28 0.71
N ASN A 178 -12.14 23.26 -0.39
CA ASN A 178 -13.41 23.98 -0.56
C ASN A 178 -14.62 23.16 -0.06
N GLN A 179 -14.66 22.92 1.25
CA GLN A 179 -15.74 22.21 1.96
C GLN A 179 -17.18 22.77 1.79
N LYS A 180 -17.38 23.84 1.00
CA LYS A 180 -18.73 24.38 0.72
C LYS A 180 -19.49 23.62 -0.36
N ASP A 181 -18.80 22.88 -1.24
CA ASP A 181 -19.43 22.12 -2.32
C ASP A 181 -19.34 20.61 -2.05
N ILE A 182 -20.01 20.19 -0.97
CA ILE A 182 -20.17 18.77 -0.66
C ILE A 182 -21.27 18.19 -1.56
N LEU A 183 -20.89 17.70 -2.74
CA LEU A 183 -21.65 16.65 -3.42
C LEU A 183 -21.28 15.31 -2.77
N VAL A 184 -21.85 15.02 -1.59
CA VAL A 184 -21.87 13.65 -1.06
C VAL A 184 -22.77 12.83 -1.99
N GLY A 185 -22.15 12.13 -2.93
CA GLY A 185 -22.71 10.90 -3.44
C GLY A 185 -22.94 9.97 -2.25
N LYS A 186 -24.21 9.72 -1.91
CA LYS A 186 -24.59 8.70 -0.93
C LYS A 186 -24.20 7.33 -1.52
N SER A 187 -22.96 6.88 -1.31
CA SER A 187 -22.63 5.47 -1.49
C SER A 187 -23.37 4.69 -0.40
N LYS A 188 -24.48 4.05 -0.78
CA LYS A 188 -25.30 3.24 0.13
C LYS A 188 -24.78 1.82 0.33
N GLU A 189 -23.72 1.41 -0.36
CA GLU A 189 -23.24 0.03 -0.31
C GLU A 189 -21.72 0.00 -0.29
N GLY A 190 -21.16 -0.51 0.80
CA GLY A 190 -19.72 -0.72 0.98
C GLY A 190 -19.08 0.20 2.01
N PHE A 191 -18.66 -0.40 3.13
CA PHE A 191 -17.95 0.18 4.27
C PHE A 191 -18.78 0.96 5.31
N SER A 192 -19.11 0.19 6.37
CA SER A 192 -19.64 0.61 7.67
C SER A 192 -20.99 1.32 7.66
N ASN A 193 -22.01 0.61 8.16
CA ASN A 193 -23.24 1.23 8.65
C ASN A 193 -22.88 2.21 9.78
N ILE A 194 -22.73 3.49 9.42
CA ILE A 194 -22.40 4.60 10.34
C ILE A 194 -23.44 4.71 11.48
N GLU A 195 -24.67 4.23 11.25
CA GLU A 195 -25.79 4.35 12.20
C GLU A 195 -25.66 3.43 13.43
N ASN A 196 -24.79 2.41 13.42
CA ASN A 196 -24.54 1.54 14.58
C ASN A 196 -23.28 1.92 15.39
N LEU A 197 -22.58 3.01 15.06
CA LEU A 197 -21.32 3.43 15.72
C LEU A 197 -21.52 4.20 17.04
N ASN A 198 -22.76 4.33 17.52
CA ASN A 198 -23.06 4.90 18.84
C ASN A 198 -22.80 3.91 19.98
N GLU A 199 -22.61 2.62 19.67
CA GLU A 199 -22.27 1.59 20.65
C GLU A 199 -20.76 1.54 20.90
N GLU A 200 -20.35 1.23 22.15
CA GLU A 200 -18.94 1.10 22.49
C GLU A 200 -18.30 -0.11 21.76
N ASN A 201 -17.33 0.15 20.86
CA ASN A 201 -16.64 -0.91 20.11
C ASN A 201 -15.70 -1.76 20.99
N ILE A 202 -15.23 -1.21 22.12
CA ILE A 202 -14.32 -1.87 23.05
C ILE A 202 -14.95 -2.04 24.43
N SER A 203 -14.84 -3.24 24.98
CA SER A 203 -15.12 -3.52 26.39
C SER A 203 -13.92 -4.18 27.07
N THR A 204 -13.75 -3.92 28.36
CA THR A 204 -12.62 -4.39 29.17
C THR A 204 -13.13 -4.98 30.47
N LYS A 205 -12.61 -6.13 30.88
CA LYS A 205 -12.97 -6.75 32.17
C LYS A 205 -11.76 -7.42 32.81
N GLU A 206 -11.58 -7.15 34.10
CA GLU A 206 -10.65 -7.88 34.97
C GLU A 206 -11.30 -9.23 35.32
N ILE A 207 -10.65 -10.35 35.01
CA ILE A 207 -11.11 -11.69 35.38
C ILE A 207 -10.60 -12.03 36.78
N ASN A 208 -9.31 -11.77 37.04
CA ASN A 208 -8.68 -11.85 38.36
C ASN A 208 -7.43 -10.93 38.41
N LYS A 209 -6.62 -11.04 39.47
CA LYS A 209 -5.41 -10.20 39.67
C LYS A 209 -4.37 -10.31 38.54
N ASP A 210 -4.37 -11.42 37.80
CA ASP A 210 -3.38 -11.73 36.77
C ASP A 210 -3.96 -11.82 35.37
N LEU A 211 -5.29 -11.84 35.24
CA LEU A 211 -5.97 -12.06 33.97
C LEU A 211 -7.05 -11.01 33.72
N ALA A 212 -7.01 -10.43 32.53
CA ALA A 212 -7.99 -9.49 32.00
C ALA A 212 -8.25 -9.81 30.53
N TYR A 213 -9.43 -9.43 30.02
CA TYR A 213 -9.68 -9.45 28.59
C TYR A 213 -10.12 -8.08 28.06
N ILE A 214 -9.77 -7.85 26.80
CA ILE A 214 -10.23 -6.74 25.97
C ILE A 214 -11.03 -7.38 24.84
N LYS A 215 -12.31 -7.03 24.73
CA LYS A 215 -13.15 -7.43 23.59
C LYS A 215 -13.27 -6.25 22.64
N ILE A 216 -12.99 -6.51 21.37
CA ILE A 216 -13.17 -5.59 20.26
C ILE A 216 -14.32 -6.16 19.43
N ASN A 217 -15.43 -5.44 19.30
CA ASN A 217 -16.61 -5.90 18.57
C ASN A 217 -16.37 -5.93 17.06
N SER A 218 -15.60 -4.96 16.55
CA SER A 218 -15.22 -4.87 15.14
C SER A 218 -13.90 -4.13 14.93
N MET A 219 -13.14 -4.50 13.90
CA MET A 219 -11.97 -3.73 13.47
C MET A 219 -12.44 -2.57 12.60
N LEU A 220 -12.59 -1.39 13.20
CA LEU A 220 -13.04 -0.17 12.52
C LEU A 220 -11.86 0.53 11.80
N ASN A 221 -12.18 1.37 10.81
CA ASN A 221 -11.18 2.15 10.07
C ASN A 221 -10.36 3.07 11.00
N TYR A 222 -9.15 3.46 10.56
CA TYR A 222 -8.20 4.26 11.32
C TYR A 222 -8.81 5.51 11.95
N ASP A 223 -9.71 6.18 11.22
CA ASP A 223 -10.41 7.39 11.67
C ASP A 223 -11.22 7.19 12.97
N TYR A 224 -11.64 5.95 13.24
CA TYR A 224 -12.41 5.57 14.43
C TYR A 224 -11.55 4.98 15.56
N SER A 225 -10.29 4.64 15.27
CA SER A 225 -9.36 4.02 16.23
C SER A 225 -9.00 4.91 17.43
N LYS A 226 -9.17 6.24 17.31
CA LYS A 226 -8.78 7.20 18.35
C LYS A 226 -9.57 7.03 19.66
N LYS A 227 -10.87 6.74 19.57
CA LYS A 227 -11.73 6.49 20.75
C LYS A 227 -11.30 5.20 21.46
N ASP A 228 -11.12 4.15 20.68
CA ASP A 228 -10.67 2.83 21.11
C ASP A 228 -9.29 2.89 21.78
N HIS A 229 -8.33 3.57 21.15
CA HIS A 229 -6.99 3.80 21.70
C HIS A 229 -7.05 4.50 23.06
N LYS A 230 -7.89 5.53 23.21
CA LYS A 230 -8.05 6.25 24.48
C LYS A 230 -8.57 5.31 25.58
N LYS A 231 -9.56 4.46 25.26
CA LYS A 231 -10.16 3.51 26.22
C LYS A 231 -9.16 2.43 26.65
N ILE A 232 -8.47 1.80 25.69
CA ILE A 232 -7.42 0.82 25.98
C ILE A 232 -6.33 1.45 26.84
N LYS A 233 -5.81 2.62 26.46
CA LYS A 233 -4.74 3.30 27.21
C LYS A 233 -5.16 3.65 28.63
N SER A 234 -6.42 4.09 28.83
CA SER A 234 -6.98 4.35 30.16
C SER A 234 -7.03 3.08 31.00
N TYR A 235 -7.53 1.98 30.42
CA TYR A 235 -7.60 0.68 31.08
C TYR A 235 -6.23 0.14 31.47
N LEU A 236 -5.25 0.18 30.56
CA LEU A 236 -3.87 -0.25 30.80
C LEU A 236 -3.20 0.56 31.92
N LYS A 237 -3.45 1.88 32.01
CA LYS A 237 -2.98 2.71 33.12
C LYS A 237 -3.60 2.29 34.45
N LYS A 238 -4.91 2.07 34.49
CA LYS A 238 -5.65 1.64 35.70
C LYS A 238 -5.08 0.34 36.27
N ILE A 239 -4.87 -0.67 35.43
CA ILE A 239 -4.36 -1.97 35.90
C ILE A 239 -2.87 -1.93 36.27
N LYS A 240 -2.07 -1.06 35.63
CA LYS A 240 -0.65 -0.86 36.00
C LYS A 240 -0.51 -0.30 37.42
N ILE A 241 -1.39 0.61 37.82
CA ILE A 241 -1.38 1.23 39.15
C ILE A 241 -1.76 0.22 40.25
N LYS A 242 -2.60 -0.77 39.96
CA LYS A 242 -3.05 -1.79 40.93
C LYS A 242 -2.02 -2.90 41.23
N ARG A 243 -0.94 -2.98 40.45
CA ARG A 243 0.11 -4.02 40.58
C ARG A 243 1.35 -3.56 41.37
N LEU A 244 1.34 -2.32 41.87
CA LEU A 244 2.30 -1.76 42.84
C LEU A 244 1.68 -1.81 44.23
#